data_AF-A0A9W7YGV2-F1
#
_entry.id   AF-A0A9W7YGV2-F1
#
_cell.length_a   1.000
_cell.length_b   1.000
_cell.length_c   1.000
_cell.angle_alpha   90.00
_cell.angle_beta   90.00
_cell.angle_gamma   90.00
#
_symmetry.space_group_name_H-M   'P 1'
#
loop_
_entity.id
_entity.type
_entity.pdbx_description
1 polymer ?
#
loop_
_entity_poly.entity_id
_entity_poly.type
_entity_poly.pdbx_seq_one_letter_code
_entity_poly.pdbx_strand_id
1 'polypeptide(L)'
;MSPTGAHALIAAGCESPYIRLCDLRSGAFAQSLLAHESASMAVDWSPVDAYMLASGGTDGRLQLWDIRQAGSHVCDFGNSESNTCAHDGSINGLLFTDDGQRLVSAGLDHCARVWNTASPQTPTVEIQTGAENDKPRTSTTLSTKTVEMALTTATDGTTSTKVLFIPSTSTCEVLVVDVCTGKVITRLDAHFASVTCAAWRPSFGELYTGGADSNVVAWSMHEVLDSTQAALRTNAWSDSEPDDNV
;
A
#
# COMPACT_ATOMS: atom_id res chain seq x y z
N MET A 1 12.46 -5.89 -6.55
CA MET A 1 13.51 -6.92 -6.74
C MET A 1 13.17 -8.10 -5.87
N SER A 2 13.49 -9.34 -6.27
CA SER A 2 13.30 -10.49 -5.36
C SER A 2 14.18 -10.32 -4.10
N PRO A 3 13.58 -10.34 -2.89
CA PRO A 3 14.29 -9.97 -1.66
C PRO A 3 15.08 -11.12 -1.04
N THR A 4 14.84 -12.37 -1.46
CA THR A 4 15.35 -13.57 -0.78
C THR A 4 16.74 -14.02 -1.25
N GLY A 5 17.29 -13.39 -2.30
CA GLY A 5 18.60 -13.73 -2.86
C GLY A 5 18.67 -15.07 -3.59
N ALA A 6 17.58 -15.84 -3.67
CA ALA A 6 17.52 -17.12 -4.39
C ALA A 6 17.70 -16.93 -5.91
N HIS A 7 17.28 -15.79 -6.43
CA HIS A 7 17.52 -15.36 -7.80
C HIS A 7 17.68 -13.84 -7.87
N ALA A 8 18.24 -13.34 -8.97
CA ALA A 8 18.47 -11.92 -9.19
C ALA A 8 17.41 -11.33 -10.13
N LEU A 9 16.15 -11.71 -9.98
CA LEU A 9 15.09 -11.23 -10.87
C LEU A 9 14.52 -9.89 -10.40
N ILE A 10 14.25 -9.02 -11.38
CA ILE A 10 13.36 -7.87 -11.25
C ILE A 10 12.04 -8.22 -11.94
N ALA A 11 10.94 -7.80 -11.32
CA ALA A 11 9.64 -7.73 -11.97
C ALA A 11 9.33 -6.27 -12.30
N ALA A 12 8.80 -6.05 -13.50
CA ALA A 12 8.35 -4.74 -13.95
C ALA A 12 6.95 -4.84 -14.54
N GLY A 13 6.01 -4.07 -13.99
CA GLY A 13 4.74 -3.78 -14.64
C GLY A 13 4.96 -3.01 -15.94
N CYS A 14 4.04 -3.15 -16.89
CA CYS A 14 4.10 -2.51 -18.20
C CYS A 14 2.75 -1.87 -18.51
N GLU A 15 2.73 -0.90 -19.43
CA GLU A 15 1.48 -0.38 -20.02
C GLU A 15 0.72 -1.44 -20.84
N SER A 16 1.38 -2.55 -21.14
CA SER A 16 0.79 -3.76 -21.73
C SER A 16 0.27 -4.72 -20.65
N PRO A 17 -0.56 -5.72 -21.01
CA PRO A 17 -1.05 -6.78 -20.09
C PRO A 17 0.01 -7.66 -19.44
N TYR A 18 1.28 -7.46 -19.77
CA TYR A 18 2.38 -8.30 -19.31
C TYR A 18 3.13 -7.70 -18.13
N ILE A 19 3.58 -8.59 -17.25
CA ILE A 19 4.69 -8.33 -16.33
C ILE A 19 5.95 -8.90 -16.96
N ARG A 20 7.02 -8.11 -17.00
CA ARG A 20 8.32 -8.57 -17.50
C ARG A 20 9.22 -8.95 -16.34
N LEU A 21 9.83 -10.12 -16.45
CA LEU A 21 10.87 -10.58 -15.55
C LEU A 21 12.23 -10.50 -16.25
N CYS A 22 13.16 -9.79 -15.62
CA CYS A 22 14.52 -9.59 -16.12
C CYS A 22 15.53 -10.08 -15.08
N ASP A 23 16.58 -10.74 -15.54
CA ASP A 23 17.70 -11.16 -14.69
C ASP A 23 18.71 -10.01 -14.57
N LEU A 24 18.94 -9.55 -13.34
CA LEU A 24 19.86 -8.45 -13.05
C LEU A 24 21.33 -8.79 -13.27
N ARG A 25 21.73 -10.06 -13.16
CA ARG A 25 23.13 -10.46 -13.30
C ARG A 25 23.57 -10.40 -14.76
N SER A 26 22.69 -10.83 -15.65
CA SER A 26 22.93 -10.88 -17.10
C SER A 26 22.38 -9.67 -17.85
N GLY A 27 21.41 -8.95 -17.25
CA GLY A 27 20.60 -7.95 -17.94
C GLY A 27 19.62 -8.55 -18.96
N ALA A 28 19.50 -9.88 -19.02
CA ALA A 28 18.69 -10.55 -20.01
C ALA A 28 17.22 -10.58 -19.61
N PHE A 29 16.36 -10.53 -20.62
CA PHE A 29 14.94 -10.86 -20.48
C PHE A 29 14.80 -12.35 -20.13
N ALA A 30 14.09 -12.64 -19.05
CA ALA A 30 13.86 -14.01 -18.59
C ALA A 30 12.51 -14.54 -19.08
N GLN A 31 11.42 -13.85 -18.76
CA GLN A 31 10.05 -14.29 -19.09
C GLN A 31 9.03 -13.15 -19.02
N SER A 32 7.87 -13.35 -19.64
CA SER A 32 6.70 -12.47 -19.54
C SER A 32 5.52 -13.25 -18.95
N LEU A 33 4.82 -12.65 -17.98
CA LEU A 33 3.60 -13.18 -17.41
C LEU A 33 2.43 -12.40 -18.01
N LEU A 34 1.48 -13.06 -18.68
CA LEU A 34 0.25 -12.43 -19.15
C LEU A 34 -0.69 -12.29 -17.96
N ALA A 35 -0.67 -11.13 -17.30
CA ALA A 35 -1.32 -10.97 -16.02
C ALA A 35 -2.72 -10.36 -16.14
N HIS A 36 -2.79 -9.18 -16.74
CA HIS A 36 -3.98 -8.36 -16.70
C HIS A 36 -4.62 -8.23 -18.09
N GLU A 37 -5.85 -7.73 -18.17
CA GLU A 37 -6.49 -7.46 -19.48
C GLU A 37 -5.93 -6.21 -20.17
N SER A 38 -5.27 -5.33 -19.40
CA SER A 38 -4.65 -4.08 -19.84
C SER A 38 -3.42 -3.79 -18.95
N ALA A 39 -3.02 -2.55 -18.72
CA ALA A 39 -1.75 -2.23 -18.04
C ALA A 39 -1.59 -2.91 -16.67
N SER A 40 -0.42 -3.50 -16.44
CA SER A 40 0.04 -3.96 -15.13
C SER A 40 0.73 -2.81 -14.42
N MET A 41 0.14 -2.32 -13.33
CA MET A 41 0.51 -1.06 -12.69
C MET A 41 1.34 -1.24 -11.42
N ALA A 42 1.11 -2.33 -10.70
CA ALA A 42 1.78 -2.62 -9.44
C ALA A 42 2.24 -4.07 -9.43
N VAL A 43 3.46 -4.29 -8.92
CA VAL A 43 4.02 -5.62 -8.71
C VAL A 43 4.81 -5.61 -7.40
N ASP A 44 4.72 -6.68 -6.63
CA ASP A 44 5.53 -6.83 -5.42
C ASP A 44 5.94 -8.29 -5.20
N TRP A 45 7.16 -8.49 -4.74
CA TRP A 45 7.70 -9.82 -4.47
C TRP A 45 7.35 -10.25 -3.06
N SER A 46 7.01 -11.54 -2.87
CA SER A 46 6.88 -12.07 -1.52
C SER A 46 8.23 -12.00 -0.79
N PRO A 47 8.25 -11.49 0.45
CA PRO A 47 9.48 -11.42 1.25
C PRO A 47 9.92 -12.77 1.79
N VAL A 48 9.03 -13.77 1.80
CA VAL A 48 9.27 -15.08 2.41
C VAL A 48 9.37 -16.22 1.39
N ASP A 49 8.74 -16.09 0.22
CA ASP A 49 8.85 -17.05 -0.88
C ASP A 49 9.44 -16.36 -2.11
N ALA A 50 10.66 -16.77 -2.46
CA ALA A 50 11.41 -16.19 -3.56
C ALA A 50 10.65 -16.15 -4.88
N TYR A 51 9.84 -17.18 -5.15
CA TYR A 51 9.22 -17.38 -6.45
C TYR A 51 7.81 -16.83 -6.52
N MET A 52 7.29 -16.28 -5.41
CA MET A 52 5.96 -15.70 -5.36
C MET A 52 6.00 -14.20 -5.67
N LEU A 53 5.12 -13.78 -6.57
CA LEU A 53 4.97 -12.39 -7.01
C LEU A 53 3.48 -12.03 -7.00
N ALA A 54 3.12 -10.87 -6.45
CA ALA A 54 1.78 -10.31 -6.59
C ALA A 54 1.75 -9.25 -7.69
N SER A 55 0.61 -9.11 -8.37
CA SER A 55 0.40 -8.09 -9.39
C SER A 55 -1.00 -7.48 -9.35
N GLY A 56 -1.05 -6.18 -9.66
CA GLY A 56 -2.27 -5.39 -9.75
C GLY A 56 -2.31 -4.62 -11.07
N GLY A 57 -3.49 -4.60 -11.70
CA GLY A 57 -3.69 -4.00 -13.00
C GLY A 57 -4.79 -2.95 -13.06
N THR A 58 -4.97 -2.37 -14.24
CA THR A 58 -6.07 -1.42 -14.49
C THR A 58 -7.45 -2.07 -14.50
N ASP A 59 -7.51 -3.39 -14.64
CA ASP A 59 -8.72 -4.23 -14.59
C ASP A 59 -9.26 -4.45 -13.16
N GLY A 60 -8.59 -3.91 -12.14
CA GLY A 60 -8.98 -4.08 -10.74
C GLY A 60 -8.70 -5.49 -10.20
N ARG A 61 -7.99 -6.34 -10.97
CA ARG A 61 -7.61 -7.69 -10.56
C ARG A 61 -6.30 -7.66 -9.80
N LEU A 62 -6.26 -8.46 -8.75
CA LEU A 62 -5.08 -8.72 -7.94
C LEU A 62 -4.75 -10.20 -8.04
N GLN A 63 -3.54 -10.54 -8.46
CA GLN A 63 -3.16 -11.90 -8.81
C GLN A 63 -1.88 -12.32 -8.11
N LEU A 64 -1.80 -13.59 -7.71
CA LEU A 64 -0.59 -14.19 -7.15
C LEU A 64 0.03 -15.17 -8.13
N TRP A 65 1.34 -15.05 -8.35
CA TRP A 65 2.10 -15.84 -9.32
C TRP A 65 3.15 -16.67 -8.62
N ASP A 66 3.29 -17.93 -9.01
CA ASP A 66 4.54 -18.67 -8.86
C ASP A 66 5.27 -18.58 -10.20
N ILE A 67 6.37 -17.84 -10.24
CA ILE A 67 7.09 -17.56 -11.49
C ILE A 67 7.71 -18.81 -12.14
N ARG A 68 7.68 -19.96 -11.46
CA ARG A 68 8.14 -21.27 -11.99
C ARG A 68 7.03 -22.01 -12.70
N GLN A 69 5.77 -21.65 -12.46
CA GLN A 69 4.61 -22.25 -13.09
C GLN A 69 4.33 -21.51 -14.40
N ALA A 70 4.50 -22.20 -15.53
CA ALA A 70 4.32 -21.58 -16.82
C ALA A 70 2.83 -21.35 -17.12
N GLY A 71 2.46 -20.09 -17.36
CA GLY A 71 1.21 -19.73 -18.05
C GLY A 71 -0.05 -19.63 -17.19
N SER A 72 0.04 -19.75 -15.87
CA SER A 72 -1.09 -19.47 -14.96
C SER A 72 -0.59 -18.83 -13.68
N HIS A 73 -1.39 -17.89 -13.16
CA HIS A 73 -1.30 -17.45 -11.79
C HIS A 73 -1.79 -18.55 -10.85
N VAL A 74 -1.35 -18.51 -9.60
CA VAL A 74 -1.70 -19.45 -8.52
C VAL A 74 -3.15 -19.21 -8.07
N CYS A 75 -3.52 -17.94 -7.90
CA CYS A 75 -4.87 -17.53 -7.54
C CYS A 75 -5.10 -16.05 -7.84
N ASP A 76 -6.37 -15.70 -8.06
CA ASP A 76 -6.84 -14.33 -7.97
C ASP A 76 -7.25 -14.02 -6.51
N PHE A 77 -7.00 -12.79 -6.08
CA PHE A 77 -7.59 -12.25 -4.87
C PHE A 77 -8.98 -11.67 -5.19
N GLY A 78 -9.92 -11.88 -4.27
CA GLY A 78 -11.34 -11.70 -4.52
C GLY A 78 -12.02 -12.98 -4.99
N ASN A 79 -13.34 -12.95 -5.09
CA ASN A 79 -14.12 -14.14 -5.39
C ASN A 79 -14.17 -14.38 -6.91
N SER A 80 -13.42 -15.39 -7.36
CA SER A 80 -13.38 -15.83 -8.76
C SER A 80 -14.74 -16.37 -9.25
N GLU A 81 -15.53 -16.99 -8.39
CA GLU A 81 -16.84 -17.58 -8.76
C GLU A 81 -17.88 -16.49 -9.05
N SER A 82 -17.79 -15.34 -8.37
CA SER A 82 -18.68 -14.19 -8.63
C SER A 82 -18.14 -13.22 -9.67
N ASN A 83 -17.00 -13.52 -10.31
CA ASN A 83 -16.31 -12.61 -11.23
C ASN A 83 -16.05 -11.21 -10.63
N THR A 84 -15.90 -11.13 -9.31
CA THR A 84 -15.73 -9.84 -8.61
C THR A 84 -14.25 -9.48 -8.57
N CYS A 85 -13.91 -8.30 -9.08
CA CYS A 85 -12.56 -7.73 -8.97
C CYS A 85 -12.19 -7.46 -7.50
N ALA A 86 -10.89 -7.38 -7.22
CA ALA A 86 -10.38 -7.04 -5.89
C ALA A 86 -10.63 -5.56 -5.54
N HIS A 87 -10.67 -4.70 -6.56
CA HIS A 87 -11.00 -3.28 -6.48
C HIS A 87 -11.99 -2.88 -7.59
N ASP A 88 -12.83 -1.88 -7.33
CA ASP A 88 -13.71 -1.25 -8.35
C ASP A 88 -12.99 -0.11 -9.09
N GLY A 89 -11.70 -0.33 -9.35
CA GLY A 89 -10.78 0.66 -9.90
C GLY A 89 -9.40 0.06 -10.07
N SER A 90 -8.52 0.76 -10.80
CA SER A 90 -7.16 0.28 -11.05
C SER A 90 -6.39 0.10 -9.74
N ILE A 91 -5.67 -1.01 -9.62
CA ILE A 91 -4.78 -1.26 -8.48
C ILE A 91 -3.45 -0.61 -8.79
N ASN A 92 -3.11 0.43 -8.05
CA ASN A 92 -1.91 1.23 -8.29
C ASN A 92 -0.87 1.11 -7.16
N GLY A 93 -1.12 0.38 -6.08
CA GLY A 93 -0.13 0.11 -5.05
C GLY A 93 -0.24 -1.30 -4.51
N LEU A 94 0.90 -1.94 -4.26
CA LEU A 94 1.00 -3.25 -3.62
C LEU A 94 2.13 -3.28 -2.59
N LEU A 95 1.91 -4.00 -1.50
CA LEU A 95 2.90 -4.19 -0.45
C LEU A 95 2.63 -5.49 0.33
N PHE A 96 3.57 -6.42 0.31
CA PHE A 96 3.56 -7.55 1.25
C PHE A 96 3.95 -7.10 2.66
N THR A 97 3.39 -7.75 3.67
CA THR A 97 3.94 -7.67 5.02
C THR A 97 5.26 -8.42 5.11
N ASP A 98 6.18 -7.98 5.98
CA ASP A 98 7.52 -8.59 6.11
C ASP A 98 7.50 -10.11 6.42
N ASP A 99 6.41 -10.61 6.99
CA ASP A 99 6.17 -12.03 7.28
C ASP A 99 5.48 -12.79 6.13
N GLY A 100 5.12 -12.10 5.05
CA GLY A 100 4.42 -12.63 3.88
C GLY A 100 2.99 -13.14 4.13
N GLN A 101 2.45 -12.95 5.33
CA GLN A 101 1.11 -13.45 5.69
C GLN A 101 -0.01 -12.58 5.13
N ARG A 102 0.30 -11.33 4.81
CA ARG A 102 -0.68 -10.38 4.26
C ARG A 102 -0.12 -9.65 3.07
N LEU A 103 -1.05 -9.27 2.20
CA LEU A 103 -0.81 -8.39 1.07
C LEU A 103 -1.72 -7.18 1.24
N VAL A 104 -1.19 -5.98 1.02
CA VAL A 104 -1.96 -4.75 0.98
C VAL A 104 -2.07 -4.32 -0.47
N SER A 105 -3.28 -4.00 -0.92
CA SER A 105 -3.53 -3.39 -2.23
C SER A 105 -4.20 -2.03 -2.08
N ALA A 106 -3.72 -1.04 -2.81
CA ALA A 106 -4.31 0.29 -2.94
C ALA A 106 -4.94 0.44 -4.32
N GLY A 107 -6.17 0.95 -4.37
CA GLY A 107 -6.91 1.14 -5.61
C GLY A 107 -7.38 2.58 -5.82
N LEU A 108 -7.68 2.89 -7.09
CA LEU A 108 -8.33 4.13 -7.50
C LEU A 108 -9.81 4.21 -7.11
N ASP A 109 -10.35 3.17 -6.47
CA ASP A 109 -11.65 3.16 -5.80
C ASP A 109 -11.62 3.82 -4.41
N HIS A 110 -10.51 4.49 -4.07
CA HIS A 110 -10.29 5.18 -2.80
C HIS A 110 -10.28 4.25 -1.57
N CYS A 111 -10.01 2.97 -1.80
CA CYS A 111 -9.82 1.98 -0.76
C CYS A 111 -8.41 1.39 -0.83
N ALA A 112 -7.85 1.11 0.34
CA ALA A 112 -6.80 0.12 0.50
C ALA A 112 -7.39 -1.12 1.19
N ARG A 113 -7.00 -2.32 0.75
CA ARG A 113 -7.49 -3.58 1.29
C ARG A 113 -6.32 -4.43 1.76
N VAL A 114 -6.51 -5.09 2.90
CA VAL A 114 -5.55 -6.04 3.45
C VAL A 114 -6.10 -7.45 3.25
N TRP A 115 -5.31 -8.29 2.61
CA TRP A 115 -5.65 -9.66 2.25
C TRP A 115 -4.84 -10.65 3.07
N ASN A 116 -5.45 -11.78 3.42
CA ASN A 116 -4.70 -12.94 3.92
C ASN A 116 -4.19 -13.75 2.72
N THR A 117 -2.87 -13.94 2.62
CA THR A 117 -2.26 -14.65 1.48
C THR A 117 -2.63 -16.12 1.41
N ALA A 118 -2.98 -16.74 2.54
CA ALA A 118 -3.49 -18.12 2.62
C ALA A 118 -4.99 -18.22 2.38
N SER A 119 -5.73 -17.11 2.36
CA SER A 119 -7.20 -17.08 2.17
C SER A 119 -7.60 -15.84 1.36
N PRO A 120 -7.31 -15.83 0.04
CA PRO A 120 -7.37 -14.62 -0.79
C PRO A 120 -8.79 -14.23 -1.25
N GLN A 121 -9.83 -14.96 -0.84
CA GLN A 121 -11.19 -14.80 -1.36
C GLN A 121 -11.86 -13.47 -0.95
N THR A 122 -11.52 -12.96 0.24
CA THR A 122 -12.08 -11.72 0.79
C THR A 122 -11.01 -10.93 1.52
N PRO A 123 -11.04 -9.59 1.43
CA PRO A 123 -10.16 -8.77 2.25
C PRO A 123 -10.50 -8.97 3.73
N THR A 124 -9.47 -9.05 4.56
CA THR A 124 -9.61 -9.08 6.03
C THR A 124 -9.91 -7.71 6.62
N VAL A 125 -9.45 -6.65 5.94
CA VAL A 125 -9.59 -5.26 6.38
C VAL A 125 -9.76 -4.39 5.13
N GLU A 126 -10.63 -3.39 5.23
CA GLU A 126 -10.81 -2.34 4.24
C GLU A 126 -10.57 -0.97 4.88
N ILE A 127 -9.78 -0.14 4.22
CA ILE A 127 -9.28 1.15 4.72
C ILE A 127 -9.68 2.21 3.70
N GLN A 128 -10.48 3.19 4.11
CA GLN A 128 -10.82 4.32 3.26
C GLN A 128 -9.63 5.29 3.15
N THR A 129 -9.16 5.55 1.93
CA THR A 129 -8.01 6.43 1.67
C THR A 129 -8.38 7.78 1.09
N GLY A 130 -9.56 7.91 0.49
CA GLY A 130 -10.11 9.18 -0.02
C GLY A 130 -11.08 9.89 0.93
N ALA A 131 -11.38 11.16 0.66
CA ALA A 131 -12.41 11.89 1.40
C ALA A 131 -13.81 11.33 1.08
N GLU A 132 -14.65 11.07 2.10
CA GLU A 132 -15.98 10.42 2.01
C GLU A 132 -17.00 11.11 1.08
N ASN A 133 -16.67 12.24 0.46
CA ASN A 133 -17.56 12.98 -0.44
C ASN A 133 -16.87 13.50 -1.71
N ASP A 134 -15.72 12.96 -2.07
CA ASP A 134 -15.04 13.32 -3.32
C ASP A 134 -15.73 12.61 -4.50
N LYS A 135 -16.94 13.06 -4.86
CA LYS A 135 -17.32 13.01 -6.28
C LYS A 135 -16.16 13.66 -7.02
N PRO A 136 -15.60 13.06 -8.09
CA PRO A 136 -14.34 13.49 -8.70
C PRO A 136 -14.36 15.01 -8.86
N ARG A 137 -13.70 15.73 -7.95
CA ARG A 137 -13.70 17.19 -7.92
C ARG A 137 -12.83 17.64 -9.08
N THR A 138 -13.46 17.74 -10.25
CA THR A 138 -12.96 18.49 -11.41
C THR A 138 -11.45 18.31 -11.63
N SER A 139 -11.04 17.07 -11.87
CA SER A 139 -9.84 16.78 -12.64
C SER A 139 -10.08 15.45 -13.35
N THR A 140 -10.42 15.54 -14.64
CA THR A 140 -10.63 14.41 -15.57
C THR A 140 -9.35 13.63 -15.88
N THR A 141 -8.40 13.63 -14.95
CA THR A 141 -7.16 12.85 -14.98
C THR A 141 -7.02 12.21 -13.61
N LEU A 142 -7.69 11.07 -13.41
CA LEU A 142 -7.34 10.16 -12.32
C LEU A 142 -5.83 9.90 -12.46
N SER A 143 -5.08 10.17 -11.40
CA SER A 143 -3.63 9.95 -11.39
C SER A 143 -3.37 8.45 -11.58
N THR A 144 -3.03 8.04 -12.80
CA THR A 144 -2.60 6.68 -13.16
C THR A 144 -1.18 6.38 -12.67
N LYS A 145 -0.76 7.00 -11.57
CA LYS A 145 0.58 6.81 -11.01
C LYS A 145 0.54 5.70 -9.98
N THR A 146 1.53 4.83 -10.05
CA THR A 146 1.82 3.84 -9.02
C THR A 146 2.08 4.56 -7.70
N VAL A 147 1.52 4.02 -6.62
CA VAL A 147 1.73 4.49 -5.25
C VAL A 147 2.63 3.49 -4.53
N GLU A 148 3.77 3.96 -4.04
CA GLU A 148 4.68 3.16 -3.24
C GLU A 148 4.34 3.34 -1.75
N MET A 149 3.81 2.29 -1.14
CA MET A 149 3.49 2.25 0.29
C MET A 149 4.72 1.81 1.11
N ALA A 150 4.71 2.10 2.40
CA ALA A 150 5.74 1.61 3.32
C ALA A 150 5.14 0.91 4.53
N LEU A 151 5.87 -0.06 5.07
CA LEU A 151 5.52 -0.78 6.29
C LEU A 151 6.60 -0.61 7.35
N THR A 152 6.18 -0.59 8.60
CA THR A 152 7.06 -0.77 9.75
C THR A 152 6.39 -1.63 10.82
N THR A 153 7.20 -2.24 11.67
CA THR A 153 6.75 -2.87 12.92
C THR A 153 7.11 -1.95 14.08
N ALA A 154 6.10 -1.35 14.70
CA ALA A 154 6.26 -0.65 15.96
C ALA A 154 6.22 -1.65 17.11
N THR A 155 7.21 -1.61 18.01
CA THR A 155 7.22 -2.46 19.21
C THR A 155 7.26 -1.58 20.45
N ASP A 156 6.28 -1.71 21.35
CA ASP A 156 6.27 -1.03 22.65
C ASP A 156 6.97 -1.84 23.77
N GLY A 157 7.74 -2.87 23.38
CA GLY A 157 8.38 -3.82 24.28
C GLY A 157 7.49 -5.00 24.70
N THR A 158 6.18 -4.92 24.48
CA THR A 158 5.21 -5.99 24.84
C THR A 158 4.38 -6.47 23.67
N THR A 159 4.04 -5.57 22.76
CA THR A 159 3.19 -5.80 21.59
C THR A 159 3.91 -5.30 20.35
N SER A 160 3.82 -6.09 19.27
CA SER A 160 4.31 -5.70 17.95
C SER A 160 3.12 -5.33 17.07
N THR A 161 3.04 -4.06 16.68
CA THR A 161 1.99 -3.54 15.80
C THR A 161 2.57 -3.27 14.43
N LYS A 162 1.95 -3.81 13.38
CA LYS A 162 2.29 -3.50 11.99
C LYS A 162 1.61 -2.20 11.59
N VAL A 163 2.41 -1.20 11.25
CA VAL A 163 1.98 0.13 10.84
C VAL A 163 2.27 0.31 9.36
N LEU A 164 1.23 0.70 8.62
CA LEU A 164 1.27 0.95 7.18
C LEU A 164 1.16 2.45 6.91
N PHE A 165 2.00 2.93 6.01
CA PHE A 165 1.98 4.28 5.49
C PHE A 165 1.41 4.25 4.07
N ILE A 166 0.25 4.88 3.87
CA ILE A 166 -0.44 4.93 2.59
C ILE A 166 -0.40 6.37 2.08
N PRO A 167 0.43 6.66 1.05
CA PRO A 167 0.36 7.95 0.36
C PRO A 167 -1.00 8.14 -0.29
N SER A 168 -1.56 9.34 -0.17
CA SER A 168 -2.81 9.70 -0.83
C SER A 168 -2.57 10.66 -1.97
N THR A 169 -3.08 10.29 -3.14
CA THR A 169 -3.02 11.15 -4.33
C THR A 169 -4.10 12.22 -4.35
N SER A 170 -5.17 12.07 -3.57
CA SER A 170 -6.31 13.00 -3.53
C SER A 170 -6.23 13.97 -2.34
N THR A 171 -5.80 13.51 -1.18
CA THR A 171 -5.77 14.34 0.04
C THR A 171 -4.44 15.06 0.26
N CYS A 172 -3.38 14.69 -0.48
CA CYS A 172 -2.02 15.21 -0.28
C CYS A 172 -1.39 14.83 1.09
N GLU A 173 -2.01 13.88 1.79
CA GLU A 173 -1.60 13.38 3.10
C GLU A 173 -0.97 11.98 2.97
N VAL A 174 -0.28 11.54 4.03
CA VAL A 174 0.06 10.13 4.24
C VAL A 174 -0.75 9.59 5.41
N LEU A 175 -1.58 8.57 5.14
CA LEU A 175 -2.35 7.87 6.16
C LEU A 175 -1.45 6.88 6.90
N VAL A 176 -1.50 6.92 8.22
CA VAL A 176 -0.79 5.96 9.09
C VAL A 176 -1.84 5.04 9.69
N VAL A 177 -1.75 3.74 9.41
CA VAL A 177 -2.82 2.78 9.70
C VAL A 177 -2.27 1.52 10.35
N ASP A 178 -2.99 0.98 11.33
CA ASP A 178 -2.73 -0.36 11.86
C ASP A 178 -3.22 -1.42 10.86
N VAL A 179 -2.33 -2.27 10.37
CA VAL A 179 -2.62 -3.29 9.33
C VAL A 179 -3.57 -4.40 9.83
N CYS A 180 -3.58 -4.67 11.13
CA CYS A 180 -4.43 -5.70 11.73
C CYS A 180 -5.86 -5.22 11.95
N THR A 181 -6.03 -3.98 12.35
CA THR A 181 -7.36 -3.45 12.70
C THR A 181 -7.96 -2.59 11.59
N GLY A 182 -7.14 -2.06 10.68
CA GLY A 182 -7.54 -1.05 9.70
C GLY A 182 -7.75 0.33 10.30
N LYS A 183 -7.48 0.51 11.60
CA LYS A 183 -7.71 1.77 12.28
C LYS A 183 -6.65 2.79 11.84
N VAL A 184 -7.11 3.95 11.37
CA VAL A 184 -6.25 5.11 11.14
C VAL A 184 -5.70 5.57 12.48
N ILE A 185 -4.38 5.54 12.61
CA ILE A 185 -3.62 5.98 13.77
C ILE A 185 -3.47 7.51 13.72
N THR A 186 -3.00 8.03 12.59
CA THR A 186 -2.81 9.47 12.35
C THR A 186 -2.75 9.77 10.85
N ARG A 187 -2.71 11.06 10.51
CA ARG A 187 -2.53 11.59 9.15
C ARG A 187 -1.35 12.54 9.16
N LEU A 188 -0.43 12.36 8.21
CA LEU A 188 0.73 13.21 8.06
C LEU A 188 0.47 14.21 6.93
N ASP A 189 0.36 15.48 7.28
CA ASP A 189 0.21 16.60 6.33
C ASP A 189 1.57 16.88 5.68
N ALA A 190 1.90 16.06 4.69
CA ALA A 190 3.26 15.97 4.20
C ALA A 190 3.57 16.88 3.01
N HIS A 191 2.60 17.09 2.12
CA HIS A 191 2.84 17.75 0.84
C HIS A 191 1.70 18.70 0.47
N PHE A 192 2.00 19.68 -0.38
CA PHE A 192 1.00 20.60 -0.94
C PHE A 192 0.35 20.06 -2.23
N ALA A 193 0.73 18.84 -2.64
CA ALA A 193 0.20 18.14 -3.81
C ALA A 193 0.20 16.62 -3.54
N SER A 194 -0.39 15.87 -4.47
CA SER A 194 -0.48 14.41 -4.46
C SER A 194 0.81 13.73 -3.98
N VAL A 195 0.70 12.88 -2.95
CA VAL A 195 1.81 12.08 -2.43
C VAL A 195 1.88 10.78 -3.21
N THR A 196 3.03 10.48 -3.79
CA THR A 196 3.20 9.33 -4.69
C THR A 196 3.97 8.18 -4.06
N CYS A 197 4.81 8.46 -3.07
CA CYS A 197 5.63 7.43 -2.46
C CYS A 197 5.91 7.72 -0.99
N ALA A 198 6.03 6.64 -0.23
CA ALA A 198 6.53 6.60 1.13
C ALA A 198 7.58 5.48 1.22
N ALA A 199 8.69 5.75 1.87
CA ALA A 199 9.77 4.79 2.07
C ALA A 199 10.22 4.80 3.53
N TRP A 200 10.05 3.67 4.21
CA TRP A 200 10.49 3.48 5.58
C TRP A 200 11.93 3.01 5.64
N ARG A 201 12.73 3.59 6.55
CA ARG A 201 14.13 3.24 6.80
C ARG A 201 14.29 2.71 8.23
N PRO A 202 14.23 1.38 8.43
CA PRO A 202 14.31 0.78 9.77
C PRO A 202 15.57 1.13 10.55
N SER A 203 16.72 1.29 9.87
CA SER A 203 18.00 1.58 10.53
C SER A 203 18.05 2.97 11.19
N PHE A 204 17.25 3.91 10.69
CA PHE A 204 17.18 5.28 11.20
C PHE A 204 15.88 5.54 11.98
N GLY A 205 14.86 4.69 11.82
CA GLY A 205 13.54 4.94 12.38
C GLY A 205 12.84 6.13 11.72
N GLU A 206 13.12 6.34 10.43
CA GLU A 206 12.64 7.49 9.67
C GLU A 206 11.77 7.06 8.48
N LEU A 207 10.74 7.85 8.21
CA LEU A 207 9.92 7.76 7.01
C LEU A 207 10.30 8.88 6.05
N TYR A 208 10.44 8.57 4.77
CA TYR A 208 10.62 9.57 3.71
C TYR A 208 9.41 9.56 2.80
N THR A 209 8.80 10.72 2.57
CA THR A 209 7.63 10.87 1.70
C THR A 209 7.96 11.78 0.53
N GLY A 210 7.47 11.43 -0.66
CA GLY A 210 7.68 12.20 -1.88
C GLY A 210 6.37 12.56 -2.56
N GLY A 211 6.25 13.82 -2.98
CA GLY A 211 5.04 14.37 -3.58
C GLY A 211 5.27 15.03 -4.94
N ALA A 212 4.16 15.26 -5.66
CA ALA A 212 4.16 15.98 -6.94
C ALA A 212 4.53 17.47 -6.80
N ASP A 213 4.66 17.97 -5.58
CA ASP A 213 5.16 19.29 -5.24
C ASP A 213 6.69 19.42 -5.35
N SER A 214 7.37 18.37 -5.82
CA SER A 214 8.83 18.29 -5.97
C SER A 214 9.60 18.30 -4.65
N ASN A 215 8.92 18.04 -3.52
CA ASN A 215 9.53 17.95 -2.21
C ASN A 215 9.71 16.50 -1.76
N VAL A 216 10.72 16.27 -0.93
CA VAL A 216 10.86 15.05 -0.11
C VAL A 216 10.86 15.49 1.35
N VAL A 217 9.98 14.90 2.15
CA VAL A 217 9.86 15.19 3.59
C VAL A 217 10.30 13.97 4.38
N ALA A 218 11.10 14.20 5.43
CA ALA A 218 11.55 13.17 6.36
C ALA A 218 10.79 13.31 7.69
N TRP A 219 10.36 12.18 8.25
CA TRP A 219 9.60 12.10 9.49
C TRP A 219 10.30 11.17 10.46
N SER A 220 10.44 11.59 11.71
CA SER A 220 10.91 10.70 12.78
C SER A 220 9.74 9.93 13.39
N MET A 221 9.91 8.64 13.70
CA MET A 221 8.84 7.84 14.31
C MET A 221 8.31 8.40 15.63
N HIS A 222 9.18 9.05 16.40
CA HIS A 222 8.78 9.68 17.66
C HIS A 222 7.75 10.79 17.40
N GLU A 223 7.90 11.56 16.33
CA GLU A 223 6.97 12.62 15.94
C GLU A 223 5.65 12.04 15.40
N VAL A 224 5.74 10.96 14.61
CA VAL A 224 4.56 10.25 14.08
C VAL A 224 3.69 9.72 15.22
N LEU A 225 4.29 9.11 16.24
CA LEU A 225 3.56 8.59 17.40
C LEU A 225 3.17 9.69 18.39
N ASP A 226 3.98 10.73 18.60
CA ASP A 226 3.63 11.84 19.50
C ASP A 226 2.46 12.69 18.98
N SER A 227 2.30 12.81 17.65
CA SER A 227 1.13 13.45 17.05
C SER A 227 -0.19 12.83 17.56
N THR A 228 -0.17 11.54 17.91
CA THR A 228 -1.32 10.84 18.50
C THR A 228 -1.57 11.26 19.96
N GLN A 229 -0.52 11.53 20.74
CA GLN A 229 -0.66 12.02 22.12
C GLN A 229 -1.07 13.50 22.17
N ALA A 230 -0.57 14.32 21.25
CA ALA A 230 -0.94 15.74 21.17
C ALA A 230 -2.43 15.91 20.83
N ALA A 231 -2.95 15.13 19.86
CA ALA A 231 -4.37 15.13 19.51
C ALA A 231 -5.28 14.60 20.64
N LEU A 232 -4.80 13.67 21.46
CA LEU A 232 -5.51 13.20 22.65
C LEU A 232 -5.51 14.24 23.79
N ARG A 233 -4.46 15.05 23.91
CA ARG A 233 -4.39 16.12 24.92
C ARG A 233 -5.28 17.30 24.59
N THR A 234 -5.43 17.69 23.32
CA THR A 234 -6.34 18.78 22.92
C THR A 234 -7.81 18.44 23.18
N ASN A 235 -8.18 17.15 23.14
CA ASN A 235 -9.55 16.70 23.43
C ASN A 235 -9.83 16.50 24.92
N ALA A 236 -8.82 16.63 25.79
CA ALA A 236 -8.96 16.46 27.24
C ALA A 236 -9.08 17.79 28.01
N TRP A 237 -9.01 18.93 27.31
CA TRP A 237 -8.98 20.27 27.92
C TRP A 237 -10.25 21.11 27.68
N SER A 238 -11.29 20.56 27.02
CA SER A 238 -12.52 21.33 26.73
C SER A 238 -13.68 21.12 27.71
N ASP A 239 -13.54 20.30 28.76
CA ASP A 239 -14.62 20.07 29.74
C ASP A 239 -14.16 20.44 31.16
N SER A 240 -14.18 21.74 31.47
CA SER A 240 -14.48 22.24 32.82
C SER A 240 -14.61 23.77 32.82
N GLU A 241 -15.79 24.28 32.50
CA GLU A 241 -16.23 25.58 33.07
C GLU A 241 -16.96 25.28 34.40
N PRO A 242 -16.61 25.94 35.51
CA PRO A 242 -17.40 25.84 36.73
C PRO A 242 -18.65 26.71 36.63
N ASP A 243 -19.82 26.11 36.89
CA ASP A 243 -21.08 26.83 37.15
C ASP A 243 -20.93 27.65 38.45
N ASP A 244 -20.60 28.94 38.32
CA ASP A 244 -20.79 29.93 39.39
C ASP A 244 -22.19 30.57 39.22
N ASN A 245 -23.16 30.08 39.98
CA ASN A 245 -24.41 30.79 40.27
C ASN A 245 -24.60 30.88 41.80
N VAL A 246 -24.40 32.10 42.33
CA VAL A 246 -24.95 32.57 43.61
C VAL A 246 -26.01 33.62 43.30
#